data_AF-A0A3L6LZY9-F1
#
_entry.id   AF-A0A3L6LZY9-F1
#
_cell.length_a   1.000
_cell.length_b   1.000
_cell.length_c   1.000
_cell.angle_alpha   90.00
_cell.angle_beta   90.00
_cell.angle_gamma   90.00
#
_symmetry.space_group_name_H-M   'P 1'
#
loop_
_entity.id
_entity.type
_entity.pdbx_description
1 polymer ?
#
loop_
_entity_poly.entity_id
_entity_poly.type
_entity_poly.pdbx_seq_one_letter_code
_entity_poly.pdbx_strand_id
1 'polypeptide(L)'
;MEADIAFHLCLANTGWNPAVLYSLDASEEFLRTHPKNPNQYQLIGNKARAGGTEQFVSGLWKSTSGPGYIIKAWLERTASLRKQLVTNLEEQRAHYLNLIQQGASLDDQVTELAKVQRLEEGCRCVWLYVETGGDIGWLNQRTTNVLNLNGKRSTYLEILLDRLNRERIARGEPTIPSVTASDFRDIFALYVWRISSGNILAVKRALNHARLDTSVRYTSNNILNSERDEEVRTFLDHLFAELGQGRIDITILAHLQRYGKVTDEMEQRLTDYRALERSRVGVACKDPFNPPKSMQPESSISRICSRQRCLLCKEHAVILPESLPGIAMRMEELEAIKGATPAGDWFKSQFPDEFKNGQDVLRLFPADAVRAERLRWAQAISDGSHHVPGLNLVSNERGIT
;
A
#
# COMPACT_ATOMS: atom_id res chain seq x y z
N MET A 1 -20.15 20.76 -17.34
CA MET A 1 -18.83 20.10 -17.47
C MET A 1 -18.09 20.01 -16.15
N GLU A 2 -17.86 21.11 -15.40
CA GLU A 2 -17.15 21.01 -14.10
C GLU A 2 -17.83 20.10 -13.07
N ALA A 3 -19.18 20.15 -12.96
CA ALA A 3 -19.93 19.25 -12.10
C ALA A 3 -19.71 17.78 -12.48
N ASP A 4 -19.71 17.46 -13.78
CA ASP A 4 -19.43 16.12 -14.28
C ASP A 4 -18.01 15.67 -13.92
N ILE A 5 -17.01 16.55 -14.00
CA ILE A 5 -15.63 16.25 -13.60
C ILE A 5 -15.58 15.88 -12.11
N ALA A 6 -16.14 16.73 -11.24
CA ALA A 6 -16.16 16.49 -9.80
C ALA A 6 -16.89 15.18 -9.45
N PHE A 7 -18.04 14.94 -10.08
CA PHE A 7 -18.84 13.73 -9.91
C PHE A 7 -18.05 12.46 -10.28
N HIS A 8 -17.41 12.43 -11.45
CA HIS A 8 -16.66 11.26 -11.91
C HIS A 8 -15.36 11.04 -11.11
N LEU A 9 -14.70 12.10 -10.65
CA LEU A 9 -13.56 11.97 -9.73
C LEU A 9 -13.98 11.34 -8.40
N CYS A 10 -15.15 11.72 -7.88
CA CYS A 10 -15.71 11.07 -6.69
C CYS A 10 -16.04 9.59 -6.94
N LEU A 11 -16.60 9.22 -8.09
CA LEU A 11 -16.82 7.81 -8.45
C LEU A 11 -15.52 7.01 -8.46
N ALA A 12 -14.48 7.56 -9.10
CA ALA A 12 -13.16 6.93 -9.20
C ALA A 12 -12.50 6.68 -7.84
N ASN A 13 -12.80 7.49 -6.83
CA ASN A 13 -12.16 7.41 -5.51
C ASN A 13 -13.04 6.81 -4.40
N THR A 14 -14.30 6.51 -4.68
CA THR A 14 -15.23 5.88 -3.71
C THR A 14 -15.56 4.43 -4.06
N GLY A 15 -15.52 4.07 -5.35
CA GLY A 15 -16.08 2.82 -5.83
C GLY A 15 -17.59 2.72 -5.66
N TRP A 16 -18.29 3.83 -5.37
CA TRP A 16 -19.75 3.83 -5.24
C TRP A 16 -20.43 3.69 -6.60
N ASN A 17 -21.63 3.15 -6.59
CA ASN A 17 -22.48 3.23 -7.79
C ASN A 17 -22.91 4.69 -8.00
N PRO A 18 -23.06 5.15 -9.25
CA PRO A 18 -23.54 6.51 -9.56
C PRO A 18 -24.80 6.91 -8.80
N ALA A 19 -25.74 5.98 -8.62
CA ALA A 19 -26.98 6.20 -7.87
C ALA A 19 -26.76 6.66 -6.43
N VAL A 20 -25.72 6.15 -5.74
CA VAL A 20 -25.42 6.54 -4.34
C VAL A 20 -24.87 7.97 -4.29
N LEU A 21 -24.09 8.35 -5.30
CA LEU A 21 -23.54 9.70 -5.41
C LEU A 21 -24.63 10.72 -5.79
N TYR A 22 -25.57 10.33 -6.66
CA TYR A 22 -26.74 11.16 -7.00
C TYR A 22 -27.71 11.34 -5.84
N SER A 23 -27.80 10.37 -4.91
CA SER A 23 -28.70 10.44 -3.77
C SER A 23 -28.14 11.18 -2.55
N LEU A 24 -26.95 11.78 -2.66
CA LEU A 24 -26.42 12.62 -1.59
C LEU A 24 -27.30 13.86 -1.43
N ASP A 25 -27.73 14.13 -0.20
CA ASP A 25 -28.60 15.25 0.14
C ASP A 25 -27.78 16.35 0.85
N ALA A 26 -27.65 17.49 0.19
CA ALA A 26 -26.95 18.67 0.70
C ALA A 26 -27.58 19.26 1.98
N SER A 27 -28.81 18.88 2.33
CA SER A 27 -29.50 19.29 3.55
C SER A 27 -29.25 18.36 4.75
N GLU A 28 -28.65 17.18 4.53
CA GLU A 28 -28.34 16.21 5.58
C GLU A 28 -26.84 16.25 5.96
N GLU A 29 -26.50 15.74 7.15
CA GLU A 29 -25.10 15.58 7.57
C GLU A 29 -24.49 14.30 6.99
N PHE A 30 -24.22 14.29 5.69
CA PHE A 30 -23.65 13.12 4.99
C PHE A 30 -22.10 13.15 4.91
N LEU A 31 -21.48 14.30 5.16
CA LEU A 31 -20.02 14.47 5.19
C LEU A 31 -19.60 15.17 6.49
N ARG A 32 -18.79 14.49 7.30
CA ARG A 32 -18.34 15.01 8.60
C ARG A 32 -16.88 14.71 8.88
N THR A 33 -16.26 15.52 9.73
CA THR A 33 -14.92 15.24 10.26
C THR A 33 -14.98 14.09 11.26
N HIS A 34 -13.99 13.20 11.23
CA HIS A 34 -13.95 12.04 12.13
C HIS A 34 -13.80 12.52 13.58
N PRO A 35 -14.64 12.04 14.52
CA PRO A 35 -14.72 12.59 15.88
C PRO A 35 -13.43 12.43 16.68
N LYS A 36 -12.63 11.39 16.38
CA LYS A 36 -11.35 11.12 17.05
C LYS A 36 -10.13 11.63 16.27
N ASN A 37 -10.29 12.09 15.03
CA ASN A 37 -9.16 12.47 14.18
C ASN A 37 -9.55 13.64 13.26
N PRO A 38 -9.16 14.88 13.60
CA PRO A 38 -9.56 16.06 12.84
C PRO A 38 -9.01 16.08 11.40
N ASN A 39 -7.97 15.28 11.11
CA ASN A 39 -7.39 15.19 9.77
C ASN A 39 -8.13 14.22 8.84
N GLN A 40 -9.17 13.54 9.33
CA GLN A 40 -9.91 12.51 8.62
C GLN A 40 -11.38 12.91 8.48
N TYR A 41 -12.04 12.46 7.43
CA TYR A 41 -13.47 12.60 7.21
C TYR A 41 -14.17 11.26 7.09
N GLN A 42 -15.48 11.29 7.31
CA GLN A 42 -16.43 10.23 7.00
C GLN A 42 -17.47 10.77 6.03
N LEU A 43 -17.63 10.07 4.92
CA LEU A 43 -18.65 10.29 3.91
C LEU A 43 -19.64 9.12 3.96
N ILE A 44 -20.93 9.44 4.09
CA ILE A 44 -22.03 8.50 4.24
C ILE A 44 -22.95 8.70 3.04
N GLY A 45 -23.38 7.60 2.41
CA GLY A 45 -24.30 7.65 1.28
C GLY A 45 -25.30 6.51 1.33
N ASN A 46 -26.53 6.76 0.89
CA ASN A 46 -27.61 5.78 1.02
C ASN A 46 -27.80 4.99 -0.27
N LYS A 47 -27.84 3.65 -0.16
CA LYS A 47 -28.12 2.78 -1.30
C LYS A 47 -29.61 2.40 -1.34
N ALA A 48 -30.42 3.24 -1.99
CA ALA A 48 -31.88 3.04 -2.11
C ALA A 48 -32.27 1.64 -2.63
N ARG A 49 -31.55 1.12 -3.64
CA ARG A 49 -31.80 -0.23 -4.22
C ARG A 49 -31.46 -1.40 -3.28
N ALA A 50 -30.81 -1.15 -2.15
CA ALA A 50 -30.46 -2.15 -1.15
C ALA A 50 -31.14 -1.84 0.19
N GLY A 51 -32.40 -1.41 0.15
CA GLY A 51 -33.20 -1.11 1.34
C GLY A 51 -32.67 0.04 2.20
N GLY A 52 -31.95 1.00 1.59
CA GLY A 52 -31.40 2.14 2.32
C GLY A 52 -30.14 1.85 3.13
N THR A 53 -29.43 0.75 2.82
CA THR A 53 -28.17 0.44 3.52
C THR A 53 -27.14 1.56 3.32
N GLU A 54 -26.58 2.07 4.42
CA GLU A 54 -25.53 3.09 4.41
C GLU A 54 -24.22 2.54 3.82
N GLN A 55 -23.61 3.35 2.97
CA GLN A 55 -22.27 3.16 2.41
C GLN A 55 -21.34 4.16 3.07
N PHE A 56 -20.19 3.67 3.57
CA PHE A 56 -19.22 4.50 4.25
C PHE A 56 -17.94 4.61 3.44
N VAL A 57 -17.41 5.82 3.31
CA VAL A 57 -16.06 6.08 2.82
C VAL A 57 -15.36 6.95 3.84
N SER A 58 -14.11 6.62 4.15
CA SER A 58 -13.26 7.44 5.00
C SER A 58 -12.02 7.85 4.24
N GLY A 59 -11.55 9.06 4.45
CA GLY A 59 -10.35 9.58 3.81
C GLY A 59 -9.73 10.71 4.62
N LEU A 60 -8.58 11.20 4.17
CA LEU A 60 -7.87 12.29 4.83
C LEU A 60 -8.18 13.62 4.15
N TRP A 61 -8.42 14.68 4.93
CA TRP A 61 -8.67 16.03 4.41
C TRP A 61 -7.50 16.58 3.60
N LYS A 62 -6.26 16.16 3.89
CA LYS A 62 -5.08 16.55 3.11
C LYS A 62 -5.06 16.01 1.68
N SER A 63 -5.89 14.99 1.38
CA SER A 63 -5.97 14.39 0.05
C SER A 63 -6.93 15.21 -0.81
N THR A 64 -6.39 16.12 -1.62
CA THR A 64 -7.19 17.01 -2.48
C THR A 64 -7.98 16.26 -3.57
N SER A 65 -7.51 15.07 -3.97
CA SER A 65 -8.24 14.14 -4.84
C SER A 65 -9.27 13.28 -4.10
N GLY A 66 -9.36 13.38 -2.78
CA GLY A 66 -10.26 12.58 -1.97
C GLY A 66 -11.72 13.03 -2.15
N PRO A 67 -12.69 12.11 -2.17
CA PRO A 67 -14.09 12.44 -2.44
C PRO A 67 -14.69 13.42 -1.42
N GLY A 68 -14.31 13.34 -0.15
CA GLY A 68 -14.77 14.28 0.87
C GLY A 68 -14.25 15.70 0.60
N TYR A 69 -12.98 15.83 0.18
CA TYR A 69 -12.41 17.13 -0.18
C TYR A 69 -13.10 17.72 -1.41
N ILE A 70 -13.27 16.91 -2.47
CA ILE A 70 -13.93 17.33 -3.72
C ILE A 70 -15.35 17.81 -3.44
N ILE A 71 -16.15 17.03 -2.70
CA ILE A 71 -17.52 17.38 -2.36
C ILE A 71 -17.57 18.67 -1.54
N LYS A 72 -16.72 18.80 -0.52
CA LYS A 72 -16.67 20.01 0.32
C LYS A 72 -16.36 21.26 -0.53
N ALA A 73 -15.33 21.18 -1.37
CA ALA A 73 -14.96 22.27 -2.27
C ALA A 73 -16.08 22.58 -3.28
N TRP A 74 -16.81 21.56 -3.75
CA TRP A 74 -17.93 21.73 -4.68
C TRP A 74 -19.13 22.42 -4.02
N LEU A 75 -19.46 22.03 -2.78
CA LEU A 75 -20.51 22.67 -1.99
C LEU A 75 -20.19 24.13 -1.69
N GLU A 76 -18.94 24.44 -1.35
CA GLU A 76 -18.46 25.81 -1.15
C GLU A 76 -18.58 26.64 -2.44
N ARG A 77 -18.15 26.08 -3.58
CA ARG A 77 -18.25 26.73 -4.91
C ARG A 77 -19.69 27.00 -5.33
N THR A 78 -20.62 26.10 -5.02
CA THR A 78 -22.04 26.18 -5.44
C THR A 78 -22.95 26.81 -4.38
N ALA A 79 -22.39 27.37 -3.31
CA ALA A 79 -23.16 27.93 -2.19
C ALA A 79 -24.10 29.07 -2.62
N SER A 80 -23.68 29.92 -3.57
CA SER A 80 -24.52 30.99 -4.11
C SER A 80 -25.71 30.46 -4.91
N LEU A 81 -25.48 29.48 -5.79
CA LEU A 81 -26.53 28.81 -6.57
C LEU A 81 -27.56 28.16 -5.65
N ARG A 82 -27.09 27.53 -4.57
CA ARG A 82 -27.97 26.90 -3.59
C ARG A 82 -28.85 27.92 -2.87
N LYS A 83 -28.30 29.06 -2.46
CA LYS A 83 -29.09 30.15 -1.86
C LYS A 83 -30.17 30.63 -2.82
N GLN A 84 -29.82 30.82 -4.09
CA GLN A 84 -30.79 31.23 -5.12
C GLN A 84 -31.89 30.18 -5.33
N LEU A 85 -31.55 28.89 -5.37
CA LEU A 85 -32.55 27.81 -5.47
C LEU A 85 -33.51 27.79 -4.28
N VAL A 86 -33.02 28.03 -3.06
CA VAL A 86 -33.87 28.13 -1.86
C VAL A 86 -34.83 29.30 -1.98
N THR A 87 -34.36 30.47 -2.41
CA THR A 87 -35.23 31.63 -2.67
C THR A 87 -36.28 31.33 -3.74
N ASN A 88 -35.87 30.75 -4.88
CA ASN A 88 -36.79 30.36 -5.94
C ASN A 88 -37.85 29.34 -5.45
N LEU A 89 -37.46 28.41 -4.58
CA LEU A 89 -38.37 27.44 -3.98
C LEU A 89 -39.39 28.10 -3.06
N GLU A 90 -38.97 29.06 -2.23
CA GLU A 90 -39.87 29.82 -1.35
C GLU A 90 -40.88 30.66 -2.14
N GLU A 91 -40.42 31.37 -3.16
CA GLU A 91 -41.26 32.14 -4.08
C GLU A 91 -42.28 31.24 -4.79
N GLN A 92 -41.83 30.09 -5.31
CA GLN A 92 -42.67 29.15 -6.03
C GLN A 92 -43.70 28.46 -5.11
N ARG A 93 -43.34 28.18 -3.86
CA ARG A 93 -44.29 27.67 -2.84
C ARG A 93 -45.34 28.72 -2.50
N ALA A 94 -44.96 29.98 -2.36
CA ALA A 94 -45.90 31.08 -2.13
C ALA A 94 -46.86 31.26 -3.31
N HIS A 95 -46.35 31.18 -4.54
CA HIS A 95 -47.16 31.20 -5.77
C HIS A 95 -48.18 30.05 -5.80
N TYR A 96 -47.72 28.82 -5.53
CA TYR A 96 -48.58 27.63 -5.49
C TYR A 96 -49.71 27.75 -4.45
N LEU A 97 -49.41 28.25 -3.25
CA LEU A 97 -50.43 28.46 -2.20
C LEU A 97 -51.47 29.51 -2.60
N ASN A 98 -51.05 30.61 -3.23
CA ASN A 98 -51.96 31.62 -3.74
C ASN A 98 -52.86 31.06 -4.86
N LEU A 99 -52.28 30.25 -5.75
CA LEU A 99 -53.01 29.60 -6.84
C LEU A 99 -54.11 28.66 -6.32
N ILE A 100 -53.85 27.93 -5.23
CA ILE A 100 -54.89 27.13 -4.53
C ILE A 100 -55.98 28.03 -3.95
N GLN A 101 -55.61 29.13 -3.29
CA GLN A 101 -56.57 30.06 -2.68
C GLN A 101 -57.49 30.73 -3.70
N GLN A 102 -57.01 30.96 -4.93
CA GLN A 102 -57.77 31.54 -6.04
C GLN A 102 -58.69 30.52 -6.75
N GLY A 103 -58.72 29.25 -6.31
CA GLY A 103 -59.59 28.23 -6.89
C GLY A 103 -59.17 27.80 -8.30
N ALA A 104 -57.87 27.84 -8.60
CA ALA A 104 -57.34 27.44 -9.91
C ALA A 104 -57.66 25.98 -10.25
N SER A 105 -57.61 25.66 -11.55
CA SER A 105 -57.92 24.32 -12.05
C SER A 105 -56.96 23.25 -11.49
N LEU A 106 -57.42 21.99 -11.48
CA LEU A 106 -56.60 20.87 -11.02
C LEU A 106 -55.30 20.72 -11.85
N ASP A 107 -55.37 20.95 -13.17
CA ASP A 107 -54.22 20.85 -14.07
C ASP A 107 -53.15 21.91 -13.79
N ASP A 108 -53.57 23.14 -13.47
CA ASP A 108 -52.65 24.21 -13.08
C ASP A 108 -51.96 23.90 -11.75
N GLN A 109 -52.72 23.37 -10.78
CA GLN A 109 -52.16 22.94 -9.49
C GLN A 109 -51.13 21.82 -9.66
N VAL A 110 -51.41 20.81 -10.48
CA VAL A 110 -50.47 19.71 -10.75
C VAL A 110 -49.18 20.22 -11.40
N THR A 111 -49.31 21.15 -12.36
CA THR A 111 -48.16 21.74 -13.07
C THR A 111 -47.27 22.55 -12.12
N GLU A 112 -47.86 23.40 -11.29
CA GLU A 112 -47.12 24.21 -10.32
C GLU A 112 -46.51 23.38 -9.19
N LEU A 113 -47.21 22.33 -8.73
CA LEU A 113 -46.68 21.37 -7.77
C LEU A 113 -45.45 20.64 -8.32
N ALA A 114 -45.47 20.24 -9.60
CA ALA A 114 -44.32 19.62 -10.24
C ALA A 114 -43.09 20.55 -10.28
N LYS A 115 -43.29 21.86 -10.44
CA LYS A 115 -42.20 22.85 -10.34
C LYS A 115 -41.65 22.95 -8.92
N VAL A 116 -42.52 22.96 -7.89
CA VAL A 116 -42.11 22.94 -6.48
C VAL A 116 -41.26 21.69 -6.20
N GLN A 117 -41.76 20.51 -6.57
CA GLN A 117 -41.05 19.23 -6.38
C GLN A 117 -39.69 19.23 -7.09
N ARG A 118 -39.62 19.77 -8.31
CA ARG A 118 -38.35 19.90 -9.05
C ARG A 118 -37.36 20.81 -8.33
N LEU A 119 -37.80 21.96 -7.82
CA LEU A 119 -36.94 22.87 -7.04
C LEU A 119 -36.50 22.23 -5.71
N GLU A 120 -37.35 21.46 -5.05
CA GLU A 120 -36.99 20.68 -3.85
C GLU A 120 -35.88 19.67 -4.15
N GLU A 121 -35.97 18.94 -5.26
CA GLU A 121 -34.91 18.04 -5.72
C GLU A 121 -33.59 18.79 -5.97
N GLY A 122 -33.66 19.95 -6.62
CA GLY A 122 -32.49 20.81 -6.86
C GLY A 122 -31.84 21.30 -5.57
N CYS A 123 -32.63 21.76 -4.59
CA CYS A 123 -32.14 22.23 -3.29
C CYS A 123 -31.38 21.13 -2.52
N ARG A 124 -31.81 19.88 -2.65
CA ARG A 124 -31.16 18.69 -2.05
C ARG A 124 -29.94 18.24 -2.83
N CYS A 125 -29.85 18.51 -4.12
CA CYS A 125 -28.77 18.02 -4.95
C CYS A 125 -27.40 18.63 -4.58
N VAL A 126 -26.38 17.79 -4.43
CA VAL A 126 -24.98 18.24 -4.26
C VAL A 126 -24.41 18.83 -5.56
N TRP A 127 -24.83 18.30 -6.71
CA TRP A 127 -24.18 18.50 -8.01
C TRP A 127 -24.82 19.62 -8.84
N LEU A 128 -24.86 20.83 -8.28
CA LEU A 128 -25.37 22.01 -8.97
C LEU A 128 -24.39 22.52 -10.03
N TYR A 129 -24.92 23.09 -11.11
CA TYR A 129 -24.14 23.78 -12.14
C TYR A 129 -24.96 24.88 -12.82
N VAL A 130 -24.30 25.72 -13.61
CA VAL A 130 -24.95 26.74 -14.43
C VAL A 130 -25.06 26.21 -15.87
N GLU A 131 -26.27 26.19 -16.41
CA GLU A 131 -26.54 25.82 -17.80
C GLU A 131 -26.06 26.90 -18.77
N THR A 132 -25.95 26.58 -20.06
CA THR A 132 -25.56 27.55 -21.10
C THR A 132 -26.51 28.76 -21.19
N GLY A 133 -27.76 28.61 -20.74
CA GLY A 133 -28.75 29.70 -20.67
C GLY A 133 -28.62 30.59 -19.42
N GLY A 134 -27.74 30.27 -18.48
CA GLY A 134 -27.61 30.96 -17.19
C GLY A 134 -28.50 30.40 -16.08
N ASP A 135 -29.38 29.46 -16.40
CA ASP A 135 -30.23 28.77 -15.42
C ASP A 135 -29.43 27.81 -14.53
N ILE A 136 -29.98 27.53 -13.35
CA ILE A 136 -29.38 26.58 -12.41
C ILE A 136 -29.84 25.16 -12.78
N GLY A 137 -28.88 24.35 -13.23
CA GLY A 137 -29.05 22.93 -13.48
C GLY A 137 -28.46 22.07 -12.37
N TRP A 138 -28.80 20.78 -12.34
CA TRP A 138 -28.20 19.82 -11.42
C TRP A 138 -28.13 18.42 -12.02
N LEU A 139 -27.09 17.67 -11.64
CA LEU A 139 -26.94 16.29 -12.12
C LEU A 139 -27.97 15.39 -11.44
N ASN A 140 -28.66 14.57 -12.22
CA ASN A 140 -29.55 13.54 -11.68
C ASN A 140 -29.44 12.24 -12.51
N GLN A 141 -30.00 11.16 -11.97
CA GLN A 141 -29.91 9.84 -12.61
C GLN A 141 -30.76 9.71 -13.90
N ARG A 142 -31.79 10.54 -14.06
CA ARG A 142 -32.77 10.46 -15.16
C ARG A 142 -32.34 11.26 -16.38
N THR A 143 -31.62 12.36 -16.17
CA THR A 143 -30.99 13.17 -17.21
C THR A 143 -29.49 12.98 -17.11
N THR A 144 -28.95 12.04 -17.87
CA THR A 144 -27.54 12.09 -18.22
C THR A 144 -27.28 13.47 -18.81
N ASN A 145 -26.26 14.18 -18.32
CA ASN A 145 -25.87 15.45 -18.92
C ASN A 145 -25.43 15.19 -20.35
N VAL A 146 -26.36 15.38 -21.28
CA VAL A 146 -26.12 15.25 -22.70
C VAL A 146 -25.62 16.60 -23.18
N LEU A 147 -24.33 16.65 -23.46
CA LEU A 147 -23.68 17.78 -24.10
C LEU A 147 -23.88 17.64 -25.62
N ASN A 148 -24.30 18.71 -26.27
CA ASN A 148 -24.35 18.76 -27.73
C ASN A 148 -22.96 19.09 -28.26
N LEU A 149 -22.33 18.12 -28.93
CA LEU A 149 -21.08 18.32 -29.66
C LEU A 149 -21.31 18.02 -31.13
N ASN A 150 -21.10 19.03 -31.98
CA ASN A 150 -21.31 18.94 -33.44
C ASN A 150 -22.70 18.41 -33.83
N GLY A 151 -23.75 18.82 -33.11
CA GLY A 151 -25.13 18.36 -33.34
C GLY A 151 -25.44 16.95 -32.83
N LYS A 152 -24.48 16.26 -32.20
CA LYS A 152 -24.66 14.94 -31.60
C LYS A 152 -24.72 15.03 -30.07
N ARG A 153 -25.75 14.40 -29.51
CA ARG A 153 -25.93 14.18 -28.08
C ARG A 153 -24.82 13.24 -27.56
N SER A 154 -23.92 13.76 -26.73
CA SER A 154 -22.77 13.02 -26.17
C SER A 154 -22.66 13.26 -24.66
N THR A 155 -22.24 12.26 -23.91
CA THR A 155 -21.99 12.35 -22.46
C THR A 155 -20.59 12.91 -22.18
N TYR A 156 -20.36 13.40 -20.95
CA TYR A 156 -19.03 13.86 -20.53
C TYR A 156 -17.92 12.82 -20.76
N LEU A 157 -18.16 11.55 -20.42
CA LEU A 157 -17.15 10.49 -20.58
C LEU A 157 -16.83 10.21 -22.05
N GLU A 158 -17.82 10.22 -22.94
CA GLU A 158 -17.58 10.02 -24.37
C GLU A 158 -16.68 11.13 -24.94
N ILE A 159 -16.89 12.37 -24.51
CA ILE A 159 -16.10 13.53 -24.93
C ILE A 159 -14.66 13.42 -24.40
N LEU A 160 -14.53 13.05 -23.13
CA LEU A 160 -13.23 12.85 -22.51
C LEU A 160 -12.45 11.71 -23.20
N LEU A 161 -13.11 10.58 -23.45
CA LEU A 161 -12.50 9.42 -24.10
C LEU A 161 -12.14 9.70 -25.56
N ASP A 162 -12.98 10.41 -26.31
CA ASP A 162 -12.65 10.82 -27.69
C ASP A 162 -11.39 11.68 -27.71
N ARG A 163 -11.30 12.68 -26.82
CA ARG A 163 -10.11 13.52 -26.69
C ARG A 163 -8.87 12.68 -26.34
N LEU A 164 -8.94 11.85 -25.30
CA LEU A 164 -7.81 11.03 -24.87
C LEU A 164 -7.39 10.05 -25.96
N ASN A 165 -8.33 9.42 -26.66
CA ASN A 165 -8.03 8.46 -27.72
C ASN A 165 -7.36 9.13 -28.92
N ARG A 166 -7.72 10.36 -29.28
CA ARG A 166 -6.98 11.12 -30.31
C ARG A 166 -5.52 11.34 -29.91
N GLU A 167 -5.28 11.72 -28.65
CA GLU A 167 -3.93 11.90 -28.12
C GLU A 167 -3.14 10.57 -28.11
N ARG A 168 -3.78 9.45 -27.75
CA ARG A 168 -3.15 8.11 -27.76
C ARG A 168 -2.83 7.61 -29.16
N ILE A 169 -3.75 7.79 -30.11
CA ILE A 169 -3.54 7.43 -31.52
C ILE A 169 -2.33 8.20 -32.09
N ALA A 170 -2.21 9.49 -31.77
CA ALA A 170 -1.07 10.30 -32.18
C ALA A 170 0.27 9.79 -31.62
N ARG A 171 0.25 9.08 -30.48
CA ARG A 171 1.43 8.43 -29.87
C ARG A 171 1.62 6.96 -30.30
N GLY A 172 0.75 6.42 -31.16
CA GLY A 172 0.79 4.99 -31.54
C GLY A 172 0.36 4.03 -30.42
N GLU A 173 -0.36 4.53 -29.41
CA GLU A 173 -0.87 3.72 -28.30
C GLU A 173 -2.27 3.15 -28.60
N PRO A 174 -2.65 2.01 -27.98
CA PRO A 174 -3.99 1.48 -28.08
C PRO A 174 -5.03 2.42 -27.47
N THR A 175 -6.21 2.47 -28.07
CA THR A 175 -7.35 3.27 -27.60
C THR A 175 -7.95 2.70 -26.32
N ILE A 176 -8.44 3.59 -25.46
CA ILE A 176 -9.27 3.26 -24.31
C ILE A 176 -10.66 2.85 -24.82
N PRO A 177 -11.20 1.70 -24.37
CA PRO A 177 -12.56 1.28 -24.70
C PRO A 177 -13.60 2.25 -24.13
N SER A 178 -14.85 2.14 -24.58
CA SER A 178 -15.96 2.90 -24.01
C SER A 178 -16.12 2.60 -22.52
N VAL A 179 -16.24 3.64 -21.69
CA VAL A 179 -16.43 3.53 -20.23
C VAL A 179 -17.67 4.32 -19.85
N THR A 180 -18.53 3.71 -19.05
CA THR A 180 -19.71 4.33 -18.44
C THR A 180 -19.46 4.68 -16.97
N ALA A 181 -20.31 5.51 -16.38
CA ALA A 181 -20.21 5.86 -14.96
C ALA A 181 -20.31 4.64 -14.02
N SER A 182 -21.00 3.57 -14.44
CA SER A 182 -21.13 2.34 -13.65
C SER A 182 -19.82 1.53 -13.60
N ASP A 183 -19.01 1.58 -14.66
CA ASP A 183 -17.77 0.81 -14.79
C ASP A 183 -16.68 1.31 -13.81
N PHE A 184 -16.80 2.53 -13.29
CA PHE A 184 -15.89 3.06 -12.26
C PHE A 184 -15.87 2.19 -11.00
N ARG A 185 -16.97 1.52 -10.67
CA ARG A 185 -17.01 0.59 -9.53
C ARG A 185 -16.13 -0.64 -9.79
N ASP A 186 -16.15 -1.17 -11.01
CA ASP A 186 -15.32 -2.32 -11.41
C ASP A 186 -13.83 -1.92 -11.47
N ILE A 187 -13.54 -0.76 -12.05
CA ILE A 187 -12.18 -0.20 -12.11
C ILE A 187 -11.63 0.02 -10.70
N PHE A 188 -12.44 0.57 -9.78
CA PHE A 188 -12.02 0.76 -8.38
C PHE A 188 -11.80 -0.57 -7.65
N ALA A 189 -12.65 -1.57 -7.89
CA ALA A 189 -12.48 -2.91 -7.31
C ALA A 189 -11.14 -3.54 -7.76
N LEU A 190 -10.83 -3.42 -9.05
CA LEU A 190 -9.57 -3.89 -9.64
C LEU A 190 -8.37 -3.15 -9.04
N TYR A 191 -8.46 -1.83 -8.88
CA TYR A 191 -7.42 -1.04 -8.22
C TYR A 191 -7.17 -1.53 -6.79
N VAL A 192 -8.22 -1.67 -5.97
CA VAL A 192 -8.12 -2.16 -4.57
C VAL A 192 -7.50 -3.56 -4.52
N TRP A 193 -7.91 -4.44 -5.43
CA TRP A 193 -7.35 -5.79 -5.55
C TRP A 193 -5.84 -5.74 -5.77
N ARG A 194 -5.37 -4.94 -6.73
CA ARG A 194 -3.94 -4.80 -7.07
C ARG A 194 -3.13 -4.22 -5.93
N ILE A 195 -3.56 -3.09 -5.34
CA ILE A 195 -2.80 -2.45 -4.25
C ILE A 195 -2.76 -3.30 -2.98
N SER A 196 -3.74 -4.18 -2.80
CA SER A 196 -3.80 -5.10 -1.65
C SER A 196 -3.13 -6.45 -1.93
N SER A 197 -2.41 -6.59 -3.04
CA SER A 197 -1.74 -7.83 -3.47
C SER A 197 -2.71 -9.02 -3.55
N GLY A 198 -3.92 -8.77 -4.06
CA GLY A 198 -4.92 -9.81 -4.27
C GLY A 198 -5.76 -10.16 -3.04
N ASN A 199 -5.97 -9.22 -2.12
CA ASN A 199 -6.76 -9.48 -0.92
C ASN A 199 -8.26 -9.25 -1.16
N ILE A 200 -9.04 -10.34 -1.24
CA ILE A 200 -10.50 -10.27 -1.48
C ILE A 200 -11.25 -9.58 -0.34
N LEU A 201 -10.74 -9.67 0.90
CA LEU A 201 -11.35 -9.01 2.05
C LEU A 201 -11.16 -7.49 1.98
N ALA A 202 -10.05 -7.02 1.39
CA ALA A 202 -9.84 -5.60 1.12
C ALA A 202 -10.87 -5.08 0.10
N VAL A 203 -11.11 -5.82 -0.98
CA VAL A 203 -12.15 -5.47 -1.98
C VAL A 203 -13.55 -5.48 -1.35
N LYS A 204 -13.89 -6.53 -0.59
CA LYS A 204 -15.18 -6.62 0.12
C LYS A 204 -15.40 -5.42 1.03
N ARG A 205 -14.38 -5.04 1.80
CA ARG A 205 -14.42 -3.88 2.70
C ARG A 205 -14.57 -2.59 1.92
N ALA A 206 -13.78 -2.37 0.88
CA ALA A 206 -13.78 -1.13 0.10
C ALA A 206 -15.11 -0.91 -0.64
N LEU A 207 -15.72 -1.98 -1.16
CA LEU A 207 -17.02 -1.91 -1.85
C LEU A 207 -18.23 -2.01 -0.91
N ASN A 208 -17.99 -2.14 0.40
CA ASN A 208 -19.00 -2.32 1.44
C ASN A 208 -19.99 -3.46 1.13
N HIS A 209 -19.46 -4.61 0.68
CA HIS A 209 -20.27 -5.80 0.41
C HIS A 209 -20.51 -6.61 1.69
N ALA A 210 -21.76 -7.02 1.91
CA ALA A 210 -22.11 -7.89 3.03
C ALA A 210 -21.49 -9.29 2.86
N ARG A 211 -21.61 -9.88 1.66
CA ARG A 211 -21.15 -11.23 1.33
C ARG A 211 -19.88 -11.21 0.50
N LEU A 212 -19.03 -12.22 0.68
CA LEU A 212 -17.79 -12.36 -0.07
C LEU A 212 -18.06 -12.64 -1.55
N ASP A 213 -19.04 -13.49 -1.86
CA ASP A 213 -19.42 -13.88 -3.22
C ASP A 213 -19.73 -12.69 -4.14
N THR A 214 -20.30 -11.62 -3.57
CA THR A 214 -20.56 -10.38 -4.33
C THR A 214 -19.27 -9.74 -4.81
N SER A 215 -18.19 -9.84 -4.03
CA SER A 215 -16.87 -9.29 -4.37
C SER A 215 -16.11 -10.19 -5.33
N VAL A 216 -16.29 -11.52 -5.24
CA VAL A 216 -15.66 -12.49 -6.14
C VAL A 216 -15.99 -12.18 -7.61
N ARG A 217 -17.21 -11.72 -7.91
CA ARG A 217 -17.60 -11.32 -9.27
C ARG A 217 -16.75 -10.19 -9.86
N TYR A 218 -16.24 -9.30 -9.02
CA TYR A 218 -15.38 -8.19 -9.45
C TYR A 218 -13.93 -8.63 -9.66
N THR A 219 -13.50 -9.73 -9.03
CA THR A 219 -12.14 -10.26 -9.13
C THR A 219 -12.02 -11.44 -10.09
N SER A 220 -13.14 -12.06 -10.45
CA SER A 220 -13.26 -13.11 -11.48
C SER A 220 -13.45 -12.49 -12.87
N ASN A 221 -12.65 -11.48 -13.18
CA ASN A 221 -12.62 -10.88 -14.51
C ASN A 221 -11.50 -11.54 -15.33
N ASN A 222 -11.74 -11.75 -16.62
CA ASN A 222 -10.79 -12.39 -17.55
C ASN A 222 -9.41 -11.71 -17.53
N ILE A 223 -9.36 -10.40 -17.28
CA ILE A 223 -8.10 -9.63 -17.16
C ILE A 223 -7.26 -10.08 -15.96
N LEU A 224 -7.89 -10.30 -14.80
CA LEU A 224 -7.17 -10.75 -13.61
C LEU A 224 -6.75 -12.22 -13.71
N ASN A 225 -7.55 -13.03 -14.38
CA ASN A 225 -7.17 -14.40 -14.70
C ASN A 225 -5.99 -14.41 -15.68
N SER A 226 -6.02 -13.61 -16.74
CA SER A 226 -4.89 -13.52 -17.68
C SER A 226 -3.61 -12.99 -17.05
N GLU A 227 -3.70 -11.99 -16.17
CA GLU A 227 -2.53 -11.46 -15.44
C GLU A 227 -1.94 -12.52 -14.50
N ARG A 228 -2.79 -13.25 -13.76
CA ARG A 228 -2.34 -14.36 -12.91
C ARG A 228 -1.76 -15.51 -13.71
N ASP A 229 -2.38 -15.85 -14.83
CA ASP A 229 -1.91 -16.90 -15.73
C ASP A 229 -0.53 -16.49 -16.30
N GLU A 230 -0.32 -15.21 -16.62
CA GLU A 230 0.97 -14.69 -17.06
C GLU A 230 2.03 -14.74 -15.94
N GLU A 231 1.70 -14.35 -14.71
CA GLU A 231 2.62 -14.44 -13.57
C GLU A 231 3.01 -15.90 -13.26
N VAL A 232 2.04 -16.81 -13.25
CA VAL A 232 2.25 -18.25 -13.03
C VAL A 232 3.04 -18.84 -14.18
N ARG A 233 2.70 -18.50 -15.42
CA ARG A 233 3.42 -18.94 -16.62
C ARG A 233 4.87 -18.45 -16.58
N THR A 234 5.10 -17.19 -16.21
CA THR A 234 6.45 -16.63 -16.07
C THR A 234 7.26 -17.37 -15.00
N PHE A 235 6.66 -17.65 -13.84
CA PHE A 235 7.31 -18.44 -12.80
C PHE A 235 7.63 -19.87 -13.27
N LEU A 236 6.69 -20.53 -13.94
CA LEU A 236 6.88 -21.87 -14.48
C LEU A 236 7.95 -21.89 -15.57
N ASP A 237 7.95 -20.91 -16.47
CA ASP A 237 8.98 -20.75 -17.51
C ASP A 237 10.37 -20.59 -16.85
N HIS A 238 10.50 -19.75 -15.82
CA HIS A 238 11.75 -19.62 -15.04
C HIS A 238 12.15 -20.92 -14.33
N LEU A 239 11.20 -21.60 -13.69
CA LEU A 239 11.44 -22.87 -12.98
C LEU A 239 11.91 -23.96 -13.93
N PHE A 240 11.26 -24.12 -15.08
CA PHE A 240 11.64 -25.11 -16.08
C PHE A 240 12.94 -24.76 -16.80
N ALA A 241 13.25 -23.47 -16.98
CA ALA A 241 14.54 -23.04 -17.51
C ALA A 241 15.69 -23.44 -16.56
N GLU A 242 15.55 -23.21 -15.26
CA GLU A 242 16.54 -23.63 -14.25
C GLU A 242 16.65 -25.16 -14.18
N LEU A 243 15.52 -25.88 -14.15
CA LEU A 243 15.50 -27.35 -14.22
C LEU A 243 16.21 -27.88 -15.48
N GLY A 244 16.03 -27.22 -16.63
CA GLY A 244 16.71 -27.55 -17.88
C GLY A 244 18.23 -27.36 -17.80
N GLN A 245 18.72 -26.48 -16.94
CA GLN A 245 20.13 -26.32 -16.61
C GLN A 245 20.61 -27.32 -15.55
N GLY A 246 19.72 -28.21 -15.06
CA GLY A 246 20.03 -29.21 -14.06
C GLY A 246 20.15 -28.66 -12.63
N ARG A 247 19.64 -27.45 -12.37
CA ARG A 247 19.70 -26.82 -11.05
C ARG A 247 18.34 -26.27 -10.62
N ILE A 248 18.14 -26.13 -9.31
CA ILE A 248 17.02 -25.38 -8.75
C ILE A 248 17.58 -24.47 -7.68
N ASP A 249 17.89 -23.24 -8.05
CA ASP A 249 18.38 -22.24 -7.12
C ASP A 249 17.26 -21.27 -6.74
N ILE A 250 16.80 -21.36 -5.49
CA ILE A 250 15.70 -20.54 -4.96
C ILE A 250 16.06 -19.05 -4.98
N THR A 251 17.34 -18.69 -4.79
CA THR A 251 17.79 -17.29 -4.84
C THR A 251 17.71 -16.74 -6.26
N ILE A 252 18.13 -17.51 -7.26
CA ILE A 252 18.05 -17.15 -8.68
C ILE A 252 16.58 -17.06 -9.11
N LEU A 253 15.75 -18.06 -8.77
CA LEU A 253 14.31 -18.06 -9.09
C LEU A 253 13.58 -16.85 -8.49
N ALA A 254 13.84 -16.53 -7.23
CA ALA A 254 13.26 -15.36 -6.58
C ALA A 254 13.70 -14.05 -7.25
N HIS A 255 14.95 -13.98 -7.74
CA HIS A 255 15.46 -12.82 -8.47
C HIS A 255 14.79 -12.70 -9.84
N LEU A 256 14.74 -13.80 -10.60
CA LEU A 256 14.07 -13.87 -11.91
C LEU A 256 12.62 -13.41 -11.85
N GLN A 257 11.88 -13.85 -10.82
CA GLN A 257 10.48 -13.46 -10.65
C GLN A 257 10.29 -11.98 -10.27
N ARG A 258 11.21 -11.39 -9.49
CA ARG A 258 11.05 -10.03 -8.95
C ARG A 258 11.67 -8.94 -9.82
N TYR A 259 12.82 -9.23 -10.41
CA TYR A 259 13.68 -8.24 -11.04
C TYR A 259 14.04 -8.61 -12.50
N GLY A 260 13.70 -9.81 -12.94
CA GLY A 260 13.98 -10.29 -14.29
C GLY A 260 15.37 -10.91 -14.41
N LYS A 261 15.95 -10.82 -15.62
CA LYS A 261 17.13 -11.58 -16.05
C LYS A 261 18.31 -11.45 -15.08
N VAL A 262 18.85 -12.59 -14.63
CA VAL A 262 20.12 -12.67 -13.90
C VAL A 262 21.28 -12.57 -14.90
N THR A 263 22.25 -11.71 -14.62
CA THR A 263 23.46 -11.60 -15.44
C THR A 263 24.52 -12.59 -14.98
N ASP A 264 25.44 -12.96 -15.87
CA ASP A 264 26.55 -13.87 -15.57
C ASP A 264 27.41 -13.34 -14.40
N GLU A 265 27.58 -12.02 -14.29
CA GLU A 265 28.27 -11.38 -13.15
C GLU A 265 27.55 -11.62 -11.83
N MET A 266 26.22 -11.54 -11.80
CA MET A 266 25.42 -11.76 -10.59
C MET A 266 25.46 -13.22 -10.16
N GLU A 267 25.45 -14.14 -11.12
CA GLU A 267 25.58 -15.57 -10.89
C GLU A 267 26.99 -15.94 -10.37
N GLN A 268 28.04 -15.39 -10.98
CA GLN A 268 29.41 -15.58 -10.52
C GLN A 268 29.58 -15.02 -9.10
N ARG A 269 29.07 -13.82 -8.83
CA ARG A 269 29.14 -13.22 -7.50
C ARG A 269 28.41 -14.08 -6.45
N LEU A 270 27.26 -14.64 -6.78
CA LEU A 270 26.54 -15.56 -5.89
C LEU A 270 27.36 -16.83 -5.61
N THR A 271 28.00 -17.38 -6.63
CA THR A 271 28.90 -18.53 -6.52
C THR A 271 30.09 -18.20 -5.61
N ASP A 272 30.74 -17.05 -5.84
CA ASP A 272 31.86 -16.58 -5.05
C ASP A 272 31.47 -16.43 -3.58
N TYR A 273 30.32 -15.80 -3.29
CA TYR A 273 29.82 -15.64 -1.92
C TYR A 273 29.54 -16.97 -1.22
N ARG A 274 29.05 -17.97 -1.94
CA ARG A 274 28.77 -19.31 -1.38
C ARG A 274 30.04 -20.13 -1.15
N ALA A 275 31.08 -19.89 -1.95
CA ALA A 275 32.37 -20.57 -1.83
C ALA A 275 33.26 -19.98 -0.72
N LEU A 276 32.91 -18.83 -0.13
CA LEU A 276 33.71 -18.24 0.94
C LEU A 276 33.75 -19.13 2.19
N GLU A 277 34.97 -19.44 2.62
CA GLU A 277 35.22 -20.15 3.87
C GLU A 277 34.77 -19.32 5.07
N ARG A 278 34.16 -19.99 6.06
CA ARG A 278 33.58 -19.34 7.25
C ARG A 278 34.40 -19.64 8.49
N SER A 279 34.61 -18.61 9.30
CA SER A 279 35.22 -18.73 10.61
C SER A 279 34.26 -19.34 11.64
N ARG A 280 34.78 -19.71 12.83
CA ARG A 280 33.95 -20.17 13.96
C ARG A 280 32.79 -19.22 14.31
N VAL A 281 32.99 -17.91 14.12
CA VAL A 281 31.98 -16.90 14.42
C VAL A 281 31.03 -16.63 13.25
N GLY A 282 31.07 -17.46 12.19
CA GLY A 282 30.19 -17.36 11.03
C GLY A 282 30.51 -16.22 10.06
N VAL A 283 31.61 -15.50 10.28
CA VAL A 283 32.12 -14.47 9.36
C VAL A 283 32.90 -15.14 8.23
N ALA A 284 32.59 -14.77 6.99
CA ALA A 284 33.24 -15.29 5.79
C ALA A 284 34.60 -14.61 5.55
N CYS A 285 35.52 -15.30 4.88
CA CYS A 285 36.87 -14.83 4.60
C CYS A 285 37.17 -14.83 3.09
N LYS A 286 37.64 -13.70 2.56
CA LYS A 286 38.09 -13.58 1.15
C LYS A 286 39.33 -14.39 0.84
N ASP A 287 40.28 -14.43 1.78
CA ASP A 287 41.55 -15.15 1.61
C ASP A 287 41.97 -15.77 2.95
N PRO A 288 41.59 -17.03 3.22
CA PRO A 288 41.91 -17.73 4.45
C PRO A 288 43.35 -18.24 4.51
N PHE A 289 44.05 -18.39 3.38
CA PHE A 289 45.40 -18.96 3.31
C PHE A 289 46.52 -17.91 3.40
N ASN A 290 46.18 -16.64 3.17
CA ASN A 290 47.11 -15.53 3.30
C ASN A 290 46.57 -14.45 4.26
N PRO A 291 46.45 -14.74 5.57
CA PRO A 291 45.97 -13.76 6.54
C PRO A 291 46.93 -12.54 6.62
N PRO A 292 46.41 -11.31 6.83
CA PRO A 292 47.25 -10.13 7.01
C PRO A 292 48.22 -10.29 8.20
N LYS A 293 49.40 -9.67 8.10
CA LYS A 293 50.43 -9.73 9.17
C LYS A 293 49.93 -9.24 10.53
N SER A 294 48.99 -8.30 10.53
CA SER A 294 48.32 -7.79 11.73
C SER A 294 47.50 -8.87 12.46
N MET A 295 46.99 -9.85 11.72
CA MET A 295 46.23 -10.98 12.24
C MET A 295 47.14 -12.17 12.56
N GLN A 296 48.08 -12.49 11.67
CA GLN A 296 49.00 -13.61 11.84
C GLN A 296 50.38 -13.23 11.28
N PRO A 297 51.35 -12.86 12.15
CA PRO A 297 52.69 -12.42 11.73
C PRO A 297 53.47 -13.50 10.97
N GLU A 298 53.28 -14.77 11.35
CA GLU A 298 53.89 -15.94 10.71
C GLU A 298 52.83 -16.68 9.88
N SER A 299 52.62 -16.25 8.63
CA SER A 299 51.76 -16.95 7.69
C SER A 299 52.55 -18.04 6.96
N SER A 300 52.22 -19.31 7.19
CA SER A 300 52.68 -20.41 6.34
C SER A 300 51.69 -20.59 5.18
N ILE A 301 52.16 -20.53 3.94
CA ILE A 301 51.36 -20.52 2.69
C ILE A 301 50.38 -21.72 2.57
N SER A 302 50.55 -22.78 3.36
CA SER A 302 49.74 -24.00 3.27
C SER A 302 48.72 -24.21 4.41
N ARG A 303 48.47 -23.22 5.29
CA ARG A 303 47.53 -23.38 6.42
C ARG A 303 46.54 -22.23 6.49
N ILE A 304 45.27 -22.58 6.73
CA ILE A 304 44.20 -21.62 7.00
C ILE A 304 44.55 -20.80 8.25
N CYS A 305 44.15 -19.53 8.26
CA CYS A 305 44.28 -18.61 9.40
C CYS A 305 43.84 -19.28 10.71
N SER A 306 44.81 -19.51 11.61
CA SER A 306 44.58 -20.24 12.85
C SER A 306 43.93 -19.40 13.93
N ARG A 307 44.07 -18.07 13.85
CA ARG A 307 43.56 -17.13 14.84
C ARG A 307 42.03 -17.03 14.83
N GLN A 308 41.40 -17.13 13.66
CA GLN A 308 39.95 -17.02 13.45
C GLN A 308 39.23 -15.85 14.16
N ARG A 309 39.94 -14.77 14.52
CA ARG A 309 39.38 -13.55 15.12
C ARG A 309 38.93 -12.58 14.04
N CYS A 310 38.00 -13.03 13.19
CA CYS A 310 37.61 -12.31 11.98
C CYS A 310 37.02 -10.90 12.24
N LEU A 311 36.50 -10.63 13.44
CA LEU A 311 36.07 -9.29 13.85
C LEU A 311 37.22 -8.26 13.99
N LEU A 312 38.47 -8.71 14.00
CA LEU A 312 39.66 -7.85 13.94
C LEU A 312 40.24 -7.73 12.52
N CYS A 313 39.85 -8.63 11.60
CA CYS A 313 40.41 -8.68 10.26
C CYS A 313 39.65 -7.77 9.30
N LYS A 314 40.05 -6.51 9.17
CA LYS A 314 39.35 -5.52 8.31
C LYS A 314 39.49 -5.80 6.82
N GLU A 315 40.53 -6.50 6.40
CA GLU A 315 40.87 -6.69 4.98
C GLU A 315 40.09 -7.83 4.33
N HIS A 316 40.00 -8.98 5.01
CA HIS A 316 39.45 -10.21 4.43
C HIS A 316 38.09 -10.62 5.00
N ALA A 317 37.62 -10.01 6.11
CA ALA A 317 36.34 -10.36 6.69
C ALA A 317 35.17 -9.87 5.82
N VAL A 318 34.19 -10.74 5.63
CA VAL A 318 32.92 -10.46 4.95
C VAL A 318 31.78 -10.83 5.89
N ILE A 319 30.99 -9.83 6.25
CA ILE A 319 29.82 -10.01 7.12
C ILE A 319 28.63 -10.45 6.26
N LEU A 320 28.07 -11.61 6.58
CA LEU A 320 26.91 -12.18 5.91
C LEU A 320 25.70 -12.18 6.86
N PRO A 321 24.46 -12.29 6.34
CA PRO A 321 23.26 -12.46 7.17
C PRO A 321 23.40 -13.62 8.18
N GLU A 322 24.03 -14.72 7.76
CA GLU A 322 24.25 -15.92 8.57
C GLU A 322 25.33 -15.74 9.65
N SER A 323 26.09 -14.64 9.63
CA SER A 323 27.11 -14.35 10.65
C SER A 323 26.50 -13.93 11.99
N LEU A 324 25.23 -13.49 12.02
CA LEU A 324 24.58 -12.93 13.22
C LEU A 324 24.70 -13.83 14.47
N PRO A 325 24.31 -15.12 14.45
CA PRO A 325 24.34 -15.94 15.65
C PRO A 325 25.76 -16.13 16.20
N GLY A 326 26.77 -16.26 15.32
CA GLY A 326 28.16 -16.48 15.73
C GLY A 326 28.84 -15.21 16.25
N ILE A 327 28.49 -14.04 15.70
CA ILE A 327 28.94 -12.75 16.24
C ILE A 327 28.30 -12.49 17.60
N ALA A 328 26.98 -12.73 17.74
CA ALA A 328 26.28 -12.63 19.02
C ALA A 328 26.90 -13.55 20.08
N MET A 329 27.19 -14.82 19.72
CA MET A 329 27.92 -15.76 20.58
C MET A 329 29.25 -15.18 21.06
N ARG A 330 30.07 -14.69 20.12
CA ARG A 330 31.39 -14.16 20.45
C ARG A 330 31.31 -12.94 21.37
N MET A 331 30.24 -12.17 21.27
CA MET A 331 30.04 -11.00 22.12
C MET A 331 29.79 -11.38 23.57
N GLU A 332 28.93 -12.36 23.81
CA GLU A 332 28.68 -12.89 25.15
C GLU A 332 29.91 -13.60 25.73
N GLU A 333 30.66 -14.34 24.91
CA GLU A 333 31.95 -14.90 25.32
C GLU A 333 32.93 -13.81 25.79
N LEU A 334 33.01 -12.69 25.07
CA LEU A 334 33.88 -11.56 25.42
C LEU A 334 33.39 -10.84 26.69
N GLU A 335 32.09 -10.74 26.93
CA GLU A 335 31.54 -10.22 28.20
C GLU A 335 31.91 -11.14 29.38
N ALA A 336 31.80 -12.47 29.20
CA ALA A 336 32.21 -13.43 30.21
C ALA A 336 33.72 -13.35 30.50
N ILE A 337 34.56 -13.26 29.46
CA ILE A 337 36.02 -13.07 29.59
C ILE A 337 36.33 -11.78 30.34
N LYS A 338 35.63 -10.69 30.03
CA LYS A 338 35.79 -9.40 30.73
C LYS A 338 35.46 -9.52 32.22
N GLY A 339 34.42 -10.27 32.58
CA GLY A 339 34.03 -10.48 33.98
C GLY A 339 35.03 -11.30 34.78
N ALA A 340 35.78 -12.20 34.13
CA ALA A 340 36.71 -13.12 34.77
C ALA A 340 38.20 -12.69 34.66
N THR A 341 38.53 -11.68 33.86
CA THR A 341 39.90 -11.21 33.64
C THR A 341 40.19 -9.95 34.47
N PRO A 342 41.36 -9.82 35.13
CA PRO A 342 41.77 -8.57 35.76
C PRO A 342 41.73 -7.39 34.79
N ALA A 343 41.21 -6.25 35.23
CA ALA A 343 40.97 -5.09 34.37
C ALA A 343 42.24 -4.64 33.60
N GLY A 344 43.40 -4.66 34.24
CA GLY A 344 44.68 -4.29 33.61
C GLY A 344 45.05 -5.20 32.43
N ASP A 345 44.78 -6.50 32.53
CA ASP A 345 45.09 -7.47 31.47
C ASP A 345 44.08 -7.41 30.34
N TRP A 346 42.80 -7.15 30.65
CA TRP A 346 41.76 -6.89 29.65
C TRP A 346 42.16 -5.73 28.73
N PHE A 347 42.55 -4.58 29.29
CA PHE A 347 42.91 -3.40 28.49
C PHE A 347 44.24 -3.52 27.74
N LYS A 348 45.15 -4.38 28.19
CA LYS A 348 46.40 -4.67 27.45
C LYS A 348 46.21 -5.68 26.32
N SER A 349 45.10 -6.42 26.32
CA SER A 349 44.76 -7.39 25.29
C SER A 349 44.10 -6.72 24.06
N GLN A 350 43.83 -7.52 23.03
CA GLN A 350 43.02 -7.11 21.87
C GLN A 350 41.52 -7.39 22.04
N PHE A 351 41.06 -7.83 23.21
CA PHE A 351 39.64 -8.09 23.46
C PHE A 351 38.76 -6.84 23.45
N PRO A 352 39.19 -5.66 23.97
CA PRO A 352 38.39 -4.44 23.88
C PRO A 352 38.07 -4.04 22.43
N ASP A 353 39.07 -4.14 21.54
CA ASP A 353 38.91 -3.81 20.12
C ASP A 353 38.00 -4.80 19.40
N GLU A 354 38.15 -6.10 19.68
CA GLU A 354 37.27 -7.14 19.13
C GLU A 354 35.83 -6.92 19.60
N PHE A 355 35.65 -6.57 20.87
CA PHE A 355 34.35 -6.30 21.45
C PHE A 355 33.67 -5.11 20.79
N LYS A 356 34.40 -4.00 20.63
CA LYS A 356 33.90 -2.80 19.96
C LYS A 356 33.51 -3.08 18.51
N ASN A 357 34.37 -3.76 17.75
CA ASN A 357 34.09 -4.09 16.35
C ASN A 357 32.86 -4.99 16.22
N GLY A 358 32.70 -5.98 17.11
CA GLY A 358 31.52 -6.84 17.15
C GLY A 358 30.23 -6.05 17.39
N GLN A 359 30.24 -5.08 18.31
CA GLN A 359 29.09 -4.20 18.53
C GLN A 359 28.76 -3.35 17.32
N ASP A 360 29.78 -2.80 16.64
CA ASP A 360 29.59 -2.01 15.43
C ASP A 360 28.99 -2.86 14.31
N VAL A 361 29.43 -4.11 14.15
CA VAL A 361 28.88 -5.05 13.16
C VAL A 361 27.44 -5.45 13.49
N LEU A 362 27.10 -5.70 14.75
CA LEU A 362 25.74 -6.07 15.15
C LEU A 362 24.71 -4.97 14.84
N ARG A 363 25.12 -3.70 14.71
CA ARG A 363 24.23 -2.60 14.29
C ARG A 363 23.74 -2.74 12.83
N LEU A 364 24.38 -3.59 12.02
CA LEU A 364 23.95 -3.86 10.65
C LEU A 364 22.74 -4.81 10.58
N PHE A 365 22.36 -5.44 11.69
CA PHE A 365 21.27 -6.41 11.78
C PHE A 365 20.04 -5.84 12.49
N PRO A 366 18.84 -6.42 12.29
CA PRO A 366 17.64 -6.00 13.02
C PRO A 366 17.81 -6.11 14.54
N ALA A 367 17.53 -5.02 15.26
CA ALA A 367 17.79 -4.91 16.70
C ALA A 367 17.11 -6.01 17.55
N ASP A 368 15.92 -6.46 17.15
CA ASP A 368 15.19 -7.50 17.87
C ASP A 368 15.83 -8.89 17.69
N ALA A 369 16.33 -9.18 16.49
CA ALA A 369 17.05 -10.43 16.20
C ALA A 369 18.39 -10.47 16.95
N VAL A 370 19.12 -9.35 16.99
CA VAL A 370 20.36 -9.21 17.77
C VAL A 370 20.10 -9.49 19.24
N ARG A 371 19.06 -8.88 19.82
CA ARG A 371 18.71 -9.05 21.23
C ARG A 371 18.36 -10.50 21.56
N ALA A 372 17.57 -11.15 20.71
CA ALA A 372 17.18 -12.54 20.89
C ALA A 372 18.40 -13.48 20.87
N GLU A 373 19.30 -13.34 19.89
CA GLU A 373 20.50 -14.17 19.80
C GLU A 373 21.49 -13.92 20.93
N ARG A 374 21.70 -12.66 21.34
CA ARG A 374 22.55 -12.34 22.49
C ARG A 374 22.00 -12.93 23.78
N LEU A 375 20.69 -12.81 24.02
CA LEU A 375 20.05 -13.41 25.21
C LEU A 375 20.21 -14.94 25.22
N ARG A 376 20.03 -15.59 24.07
CA ARG A 376 20.18 -17.04 23.91
C ARG A 376 21.59 -17.49 24.32
N TRP A 377 22.63 -16.79 23.86
CA TRP A 377 24.02 -17.15 24.19
C TRP A 377 24.41 -16.77 25.61
N ALA A 378 23.90 -15.67 26.16
CA ALA A 378 24.10 -15.31 27.56
C ALA A 378 23.55 -16.40 28.51
N GLN A 379 22.35 -16.92 28.20
CA GLN A 379 21.76 -18.06 28.92
C GLN A 379 22.63 -19.31 28.80
N ALA A 380 23.04 -19.67 27.57
CA ALA A 380 23.86 -20.84 27.32
C ALA A 380 25.24 -20.81 28.02
N ILE A 381 25.80 -19.62 28.23
CA ILE A 381 27.05 -19.46 29.00
C ILE A 381 26.76 -19.58 30.49
N SER A 382 25.67 -18.98 30.97
CA SER A 382 25.30 -18.98 32.38
C SER A 382 24.89 -20.36 32.90
N ASP A 383 24.23 -21.18 32.07
CA ASP A 383 23.80 -22.54 32.42
C ASP A 383 24.90 -23.59 32.17
N GLY A 384 26.04 -23.17 31.61
CA GLY A 384 27.20 -24.03 31.33
C GLY A 384 27.05 -24.91 30.08
N SER A 385 25.97 -24.77 29.30
CA SER A 385 25.78 -25.51 28.04
C SER A 385 26.72 -25.06 26.92
N HIS A 386 27.29 -23.86 27.01
CA HIS A 386 28.32 -23.33 26.12
C HIS A 386 29.64 -23.09 26.85
N HIS A 387 30.70 -23.77 26.42
CA HIS A 387 32.04 -23.55 26.94
C HIS A 387 32.69 -22.31 26.29
N VAL A 388 33.10 -21.34 27.11
CA VAL A 388 33.81 -20.15 26.64
C VAL A 388 35.31 -20.44 26.47
N PRO A 389 35.88 -20.39 25.25
CA PRO A 389 37.28 -20.73 25.03
C PRO A 389 38.22 -19.81 25.84
N GLY A 390 39.13 -20.43 26.61
CA GLY A 390 40.10 -19.71 27.44
C GLY A 390 39.59 -19.33 28.84
N LEU A 391 38.35 -19.70 29.19
CA LEU A 391 37.81 -19.61 30.54
C LEU A 391 37.46 -21.00 31.07
N ASN A 392 38.06 -21.38 32.20
CA ASN A 392 37.59 -22.51 32.98
C ASN A 392 36.48 -22.03 33.92
N LEU A 393 35.24 -22.01 33.42
CA LEU A 393 34.07 -21.82 34.28
C LEU A 393 33.88 -23.11 35.07
N VAL A 394 34.18 -23.10 36.38
CA VAL A 394 33.85 -24.22 37.25
C VAL A 394 32.33 -24.26 37.38
N SER A 395 31.71 -25.27 36.77
CA SER A 395 30.28 -25.53 36.94
C SER A 395 29.98 -25.76 38.42
N ASN A 396 29.23 -24.85 39.04
CA ASN A 396 28.77 -24.97 40.41
C ASN A 396 27.65 -26.02 40.50
N GLU A 397 28.02 -27.29 40.33
CA GLU A 397 27.22 -28.43 40.76
C GLU A 397 28.03 -29.21 41.79
N ARG A 398 27.79 -28.90 43.08
CA ARG A 398 27.80 -29.86 44.21
C ARG A 398 27.53 -29.15 45.54
N GLY A 399 26.41 -29.53 46.17
CA GLY A 399 26.35 -29.74 47.62
C GLY A 399 25.61 -28.71 48.47
N ILE A 400 24.28 -28.78 48.51
CA ILE A 400 23.54 -28.58 49.77
C ILE A 400 22.87 -29.92 50.09
N THR A 401 23.44 -30.62 51.06
CA THR A 401 22.71 -31.43 52.05
C THR A 401 23.03 -30.83 53.40
#